data_AF-A0A4Y2HGB3-F1
#
_entry.id   AF-A0A4Y2HGB3-F1
#
_cell.length_a   1.000
_cell.length_b   1.000
_cell.length_c   1.000
_cell.angle_alpha   90.00
_cell.angle_beta   90.00
_cell.angle_gamma   90.00
#
_symmetry.space_group_name_H-M   'P 1'
#
loop_
_entity.id
_entity.type
_entity.pdbx_description
1 polymer ?
#
loop_
_entity_poly.entity_id
_entity_poly.type
_entity_poly.pdbx_seq_one_letter_code
_entity_poly.pdbx_strand_id
1 'polypeptide(L)'
;MRWLKNHVGYLGNECADQLAKEAITKADTFLLPKPLSYLKAEIRSAALSIWQDNWDNGETGRSTHDIVPRVSNKPVGWNREELMFVTGHGPFPSYLQFSNTTTACAEK
;
A
#
# COMPACT_ATOMS: atom_id res chain seq x y z
N MET A 1 -40.95 -3.97 -20.60
CA MET A 1 -40.36 -5.23 -20.10
C MET A 1 -41.17 -5.72 -18.91
N ARG A 2 -41.59 -6.98 -18.92
CA ARG A 2 -42.37 -7.59 -17.82
C ARG A 2 -41.47 -8.60 -17.12
N TRP A 3 -41.16 -8.36 -15.85
CA TRP A 3 -40.40 -9.31 -15.06
C TRP A 3 -41.33 -10.44 -14.62
N LEU A 4 -40.99 -11.68 -14.99
CA LEU A 4 -41.73 -12.88 -14.62
C LEU A 4 -41.12 -13.47 -13.34
N LYS A 5 -41.95 -13.61 -12.31
CA LYS A 5 -41.63 -14.24 -11.03
C LYS A 5 -42.17 -15.67 -11.02
N ASN A 6 -41.30 -16.67 -11.06
CA ASN A 6 -41.12 -17.67 -9.98
C ASN A 6 -40.09 -18.73 -10.41
N HIS A 7 -39.41 -19.27 -9.39
CA HIS A 7 -38.21 -20.10 -9.49
C HIS A 7 -38.44 -21.59 -9.81
N VAL A 8 -39.65 -22.04 -10.14
CA VAL A 8 -39.94 -23.47 -10.30
C VAL A 8 -40.90 -23.72 -11.46
N GLY A 9 -40.53 -24.63 -12.37
CA GLY A 9 -41.42 -25.15 -13.42
C GLY A 9 -41.23 -24.54 -14.82
N TYR A 10 -40.21 -23.69 -15.03
CA TYR A 10 -39.89 -23.18 -16.37
C TYR A 10 -38.60 -23.82 -16.87
N LEU A 11 -38.73 -24.73 -17.85
CA LEU A 11 -37.66 -25.58 -18.35
C LEU A 11 -36.40 -24.79 -18.77
N GLY A 12 -36.58 -23.59 -19.34
CA GLY A 12 -35.46 -22.73 -19.72
C GLY A 12 -34.66 -22.19 -18.53
N ASN A 13 -35.32 -21.89 -17.41
CA ASN A 13 -34.65 -21.41 -16.20
C ASN A 13 -33.95 -22.56 -15.47
N GLU A 14 -34.57 -23.74 -15.46
CA GLU A 14 -33.96 -24.95 -14.89
C GLU A 14 -32.74 -25.39 -15.68
N CYS A 15 -32.80 -25.32 -17.02
CA CYS A 15 -31.64 -25.57 -17.88
C CYS A 15 -30.52 -24.54 -17.63
N ALA A 16 -30.87 -23.25 -17.52
CA ALA A 16 -29.88 -22.21 -17.22
C ALA A 16 -29.24 -22.40 -15.83
N ASP A 17 -30.02 -22.76 -14.81
CA ASP A 17 -29.53 -23.02 -13.45
C ASP A 17 -28.65 -24.29 -13.40
N GLN A 18 -29.05 -25.34 -14.13
CA GLN A 18 -28.26 -26.57 -14.27
C GLN A 18 -26.92 -26.30 -14.97
N LEU A 19 -26.93 -25.52 -16.05
CA LEU A 19 -25.71 -25.12 -16.76
C LEU A 19 -24.80 -24.23 -15.89
N ALA A 20 -25.38 -23.33 -15.08
CA ALA A 20 -24.62 -22.52 -14.14
C ALA A 20 -23.99 -23.37 -13.03
N LYS A 21 -24.73 -24.33 -12.46
CA LYS A 21 -24.21 -25.31 -11.49
C LYS A 21 -23.09 -26.16 -12.09
N GLU A 22 -23.28 -26.66 -13.31
CA GLU A 22 -22.26 -27.44 -14.02
C GLU A 22 -21.00 -26.61 -14.26
N ALA A 23 -21.14 -25.35 -14.66
CA ALA A 23 -20.02 -24.44 -14.86
C ALA A 23 -19.24 -24.17 -13.57
N ILE A 24 -19.91 -24.08 -12.42
CA ILE A 24 -19.25 -23.94 -11.11
C ILE A 24 -18.53 -25.24 -10.71
N THR A 25 -19.11 -26.41 -10.97
CA THR A 25 -18.45 -27.70 -10.68
C THR A 25 -17.31 -28.05 -11.65
N LYS A 26 -17.35 -27.54 -12.89
CA LYS A 26 -16.29 -27.72 -13.90
C LYS A 26 -15.24 -26.61 -13.85
N ALA A 27 -15.50 -25.51 -13.15
CA ALA A 27 -14.48 -24.54 -12.84
C ALA A 27 -13.48 -25.23 -11.91
N ASP A 28 -12.34 -25.61 -12.51
CA ASP A 28 -11.19 -26.13 -11.79
C ASP A 28 -10.96 -25.17 -10.62
N THR A 29 -11.26 -25.63 -9.41
CA THR A 29 -11.23 -24.77 -8.24
C THR A 29 -9.78 -24.39 -8.11
N PHE A 30 -9.44 -23.14 -8.46
CA PHE A 30 -8.07 -22.67 -8.47
C PHE A 30 -7.64 -22.58 -7.02
N LEU A 31 -7.24 -23.73 -6.46
CA LEU A 31 -6.76 -23.88 -5.10
C LEU A 31 -5.39 -23.21 -5.10
N LEU A 32 -5.39 -21.92 -4.80
CA LEU A 32 -4.14 -21.21 -4.58
C LEU A 32 -3.39 -21.93 -3.45
N PRO A 33 -2.15 -22.41 -3.69
CA PRO A 33 -1.38 -23.15 -2.68
C PRO A 33 -1.15 -22.36 -1.40
N LYS A 34 -1.28 -21.03 -1.48
CA LYS A 34 -1.19 -20.12 -0.35
C LYS A 34 -2.43 -19.22 -0.30
N PRO A 35 -2.90 -18.83 0.90
CA PRO A 35 -3.98 -17.87 1.04
C PRO A 35 -3.66 -16.55 0.34
N LEU A 36 -4.67 -15.88 -0.21
CA LEU A 36 -4.51 -14.55 -0.81
C LEU A 36 -3.92 -13.52 0.16
N SER A 37 -4.17 -13.66 1.46
CA SER A 37 -3.58 -12.81 2.50
C SER A 37 -2.04 -12.91 2.52
N TYR A 38 -1.51 -14.12 2.33
CA TYR A 38 -0.06 -14.36 2.24
C TYR A 38 0.52 -13.62 1.04
N LEU A 39 -0.05 -13.81 -0.15
CA LEU A 39 0.44 -13.14 -1.36
C LEU A 39 0.40 -11.61 -1.21
N LYS A 40 -0.67 -11.06 -0.63
CA LYS A 40 -0.77 -9.63 -0.33
C LYS A 40 0.31 -9.17 0.66
N ALA A 41 0.67 -9.99 1.64
CA ALA A 41 1.73 -9.67 2.59
C ALA A 41 3.10 -9.64 1.91
N GLU A 42 3.40 -10.61 1.05
CA GLU A 42 4.67 -10.66 0.30
C GLU A 42 4.84 -9.45 -0.60
N ILE A 43 3.79 -9.07 -1.36
CA ILE A 43 3.84 -7.89 -2.24
C ILE A 43 4.08 -6.62 -1.43
N ARG A 44 3.41 -6.47 -0.29
CA ARG A 44 3.62 -5.31 0.60
C ARG A 44 5.04 -5.29 1.17
N SER A 45 5.57 -6.45 1.56
CA SER A 45 6.93 -6.56 2.09
C SER A 45 7.97 -6.19 1.03
N ALA A 46 7.82 -6.70 -0.19
CA ALA A 46 8.71 -6.37 -1.30
C ALA A 46 8.65 -4.87 -1.66
N ALA A 47 7.44 -4.29 -1.73
CA ALA A 47 7.27 -2.86 -1.99
C ALA A 47 7.90 -2.00 -0.90
N LEU A 48 7.75 -2.37 0.38
CA LEU A 48 8.40 -1.67 1.48
C LEU A 48 9.93 -1.77 1.41
N SER A 49 10.48 -2.94 1.03
CA SER A 49 11.93 -3.11 0.86
C SER A 49 12.47 -2.19 -0.22
N ILE A 50 11.85 -2.19 -1.41
CA ILE A 50 12.26 -1.31 -2.52
C ILE A 50 12.16 0.16 -2.09
N TRP A 51 11.11 0.52 -1.36
CA TRP A 51 10.95 1.89 -0.89
C TRP A 51 11.99 2.28 0.16
N GLN A 52 12.33 1.36 1.07
CA GLN A 52 13.41 1.54 2.04
C GLN A 52 14.75 1.73 1.33
N ASP A 53 15.06 0.91 0.32
CA ASP A 53 16.30 1.03 -0.45
C ASP A 53 16.39 2.40 -1.13
N ASN A 54 15.30 2.86 -1.73
CA ASN A 54 15.24 4.20 -2.33
C ASN A 54 15.36 5.31 -1.28
N TRP A 55 14.82 5.09 -0.08
CA TRP A 55 14.88 6.04 1.03
C TRP A 55 16.30 6.16 1.59
N ASP A 56 17.00 5.04 1.73
CA ASP A 56 18.37 5.00 2.25
C ASP A 56 19.39 5.57 1.27
N ASN A 57 19.21 5.29 -0.02
CA ASN A 57 20.15 5.70 -1.07
C ASN A 57 19.76 7.03 -1.76
N GLY A 58 18.61 7.61 -1.43
CA GLY A 58 18.16 8.88 -1.99
C GLY A 58 19.02 10.06 -1.52
N GLU A 59 19.32 10.97 -2.45
CA GLU A 59 20.06 12.21 -2.16
C GLU A 59 19.14 13.34 -1.62
N THR A 60 17.84 13.28 -1.91
CA THR A 60 16.87 14.28 -1.46
C THR A 60 16.25 13.89 -0.12
N GLY A 61 15.88 14.89 0.69
CA GLY A 61 15.17 14.64 1.96
C GLY A 61 16.03 14.00 3.05
N ARG A 62 17.36 14.12 3.00
CA ARG A 62 18.29 13.55 4.00
C ARG A 62 17.98 13.96 5.44
N SER A 63 17.60 15.21 5.67
CA SER A 63 17.16 15.69 6.99
C SER A 63 15.95 14.93 7.53
N THR A 64 14.99 14.62 6.66
CA THR A 64 13.82 13.82 7.01
C THR A 64 14.21 12.34 7.23
N HIS A 65 15.17 11.81 6.44
CA HIS A 65 15.73 10.47 6.63
C HIS A 65 16.41 10.31 7.99
N ASP A 66 17.21 11.29 8.41
CA ASP A 66 17.92 11.25 9.71
C ASP A 66 16.94 11.15 10.90
N ILE A 67 15.74 11.73 10.76
CA ILE A 67 14.69 11.71 11.79
C ILE A 67 13.82 10.44 11.66
N VAL A 68 13.47 10.03 10.45
CA VAL A 68 12.66 8.83 10.16
C VAL A 68 13.41 7.95 9.17
N PRO A 69 14.38 7.15 9.65
CA PRO A 69 15.22 6.37 8.75
C PRO A 69 14.50 5.15 8.19
N ARG A 70 13.39 4.71 8.81
CA ARG A 70 12.66 3.51 8.40
C ARG A 70 11.30 3.84 7.82
N VAL A 71 11.07 3.40 6.59
CA VAL A 71 9.76 3.49 5.94
C VAL A 71 8.77 2.54 6.60
N SER A 72 7.53 2.99 6.74
CA SER A 72 6.48 2.14 7.30
C SER A 72 5.10 2.58 6.80
N ASN A 73 4.15 1.65 6.79
CA ASN A 73 2.75 1.95 6.49
C ASN A 73 1.99 2.57 7.68
N LYS A 74 2.65 2.72 8.84
CA LYS A 74 2.05 3.35 10.01
C LYS A 74 2.41 4.84 10.00
N PRO A 75 1.46 5.74 10.31
CA PRO A 75 1.77 7.14 10.47
C PRO A 75 2.73 7.32 11.64
N VAL A 76 3.64 8.30 11.54
CA VAL A 76 4.72 8.54 12.52
C VAL A 76 4.18 9.16 13.84
N GLY A 77 2.87 9.30 14.00
CA GLY A 77 2.26 9.89 15.21
C GLY A 77 2.49 11.40 15.36
N TRP A 78 3.09 12.03 14.35
CA TRP A 78 3.33 13.47 14.32
C TRP A 78 2.07 14.27 14.05
N ASN A 79 1.98 15.45 14.66
CA ASN A 79 0.98 16.43 14.29
C ASN A 79 1.35 17.13 12.97
N ARG A 80 0.43 17.98 12.47
CA ARG A 80 0.58 18.63 11.17
C ARG A 80 1.79 19.58 11.16
N GLU A 81 2.01 20.29 12.25
CA GLU A 81 3.05 21.29 12.41
C GLU A 81 4.44 20.64 12.43
N GLU A 82 4.58 19.51 13.15
CA GLU A 82 5.79 18.68 13.18
C GLU A 82 6.11 18.11 11.80
N LEU A 83 5.09 17.58 11.10
CA LEU A 83 5.27 17.06 9.74
C LEU A 83 5.73 18.17 8.79
N MET A 84 5.08 19.33 8.83
CA MET A 84 5.44 20.51 8.04
C MET A 84 6.85 20.98 8.35
N PHE A 85 7.23 21.00 9.62
CA PHE A 85 8.56 21.42 10.06
C PHE A 85 9.65 20.46 9.53
N VAL A 86 9.49 19.15 9.75
CA VAL A 86 10.49 18.14 9.37
C VAL A 86 10.63 18.00 7.84
N THR A 87 9.54 18.13 7.11
CA THR A 87 9.55 18.08 5.63
C THR A 87 9.95 19.42 5.00
N GLY A 88 10.19 20.47 5.80
CA GLY A 88 10.48 21.82 5.30
C GLY A 88 9.29 22.46 4.56
N HIS A 89 8.08 21.90 4.71
CA HIS A 89 6.87 22.31 4.01
C HIS A 89 6.04 23.23 4.91
N GLY A 90 6.32 24.53 4.89
CA GLY A 90 5.53 25.50 5.64
C GLY A 90 6.16 26.89 5.66
N PRO A 91 5.42 27.93 6.06
CA PRO A 91 5.96 29.27 6.24
C PRO A 91 6.79 29.35 7.53
N PHE A 92 7.88 28.58 7.58
CA PHE A 92 8.84 28.66 8.66
C PHE A 92 9.88 29.74 8.31
N PRO A 93 10.14 30.68 9.23
CA PRO A 93 11.26 31.59 9.11
C PRO A 93 12.56 30.85 8.78
N SER A 94 13.44 31.45 7.96
CA SER A 94 14.70 30.81 7.52
C SER A 94 15.61 30.38 8.67
N TYR A 95 15.52 31.02 9.85
CA TYR A 95 16.28 30.63 11.04
C TYR A 95 15.74 29.37 11.74
N LEU A 96 14.50 28.95 11.42
CA LEU A 96 13.88 27.69 11.87
C LEU A 96 13.98 26.61 10.80
N GLN A 97 14.57 26.90 9.63
CA GLN A 97 14.88 25.84 8.67
C GLN A 97 15.94 24.93 9.27
N PHE A 98 15.64 23.63 9.24
CA PHE A 98 16.57 22.57 9.58
C PHE A 98 17.78 22.66 8.64
N SER A 99 18.84 23.31 9.09
CA SER A 99 20.09 23.46 8.36
C SER A 99 21.02 22.33 8.76
N ASN A 100 21.35 21.47 7.78
CA ASN A 100 22.25 20.33 7.93
C ASN A 100 23.63 20.81 8.42
N THR A 101 23.85 20.79 9.74
CA THR A 101 25.16 21.03 10.36
C THR A 101 25.61 19.78 11.07
N THR A 102 25.94 18.74 10.30
CA THR A 102 26.81 17.66 10.77
C THR A 102 27.70 17.25 9.60
N THR A 103 29.00 17.15 9.90
CA THR A 103 30.16 16.88 9.02
C THR A 103 30.72 18.04 8.17
N ALA A 104 31.20 19.08 8.85
CA ALA A 104 32.44 19.76 8.46
C ALA A 104 33.25 20.03 9.74
N CYS A 105 33.77 18.96 10.35
CA CYS A 105 34.85 19.09 11.33
C CYS A 105 35.87 17.96 11.10
N ALA A 106 37.10 18.42 10.88
CA ALA A 106 38.38 17.73 10.91
C ALA A 106 38.71 16.78 9.75
N GLU A 107 39.33 17.35 8.70
CA GLU A 107 40.66 16.88 8.27
C GLU A 107 41.56 18.09 8.01
N LYS A 108 42.69 18.13 8.73
CA LYS A 108 43.89 18.92 8.44
C LYS A 108 44.94 17.93 7.96
#